data_AF-A0A328UD08-F1
#
_entry.id   AF-A0A328UD08-F1
#
_cell.length_a   1.000
_cell.length_b   1.000
_cell.length_c   1.000
_cell.angle_alpha   90.00
_cell.angle_beta   90.00
_cell.angle_gamma   90.00
#
_symmetry.space_group_name_H-M   'P 1'
#
loop_
_entity.id
_entity.type
_entity.pdbx_description
1 polymer ?
#
loop_
_entity_poly.entity_id
_entity_poly.type
_entity_poly.pdbx_seq_one_letter_code
_entity_poly.pdbx_strand_id
1 'polypeptide(L)'
;MRGRRRPPASRFARTRPGWLVGREDTNPYNQRTAAILEEFAGMGIAASKGNTVFPSGNALKYLSAYFDRERTYTSPYAEDPTDIRALCVSPDGGVLGGNICRADILDILNGYNPA
;
A
#
# COMPACT_ATOMS: atom_id res chain seq x y z
N MET A 1 -27.82 15.79 33.77
CA MET A 1 -26.57 15.71 32.97
C MET A 1 -26.83 14.86 31.73
N ARG A 2 -26.87 15.47 30.53
CA ARG A 2 -27.05 14.71 29.27
C ARG A 2 -25.72 14.09 28.88
N GLY A 3 -25.62 12.77 28.96
CA GLY A 3 -24.48 12.01 28.46
C GLY A 3 -24.28 12.32 26.98
N ARG A 4 -23.10 12.81 26.61
CA ARG A 4 -22.66 12.95 25.23
C ARG A 4 -22.63 11.55 24.62
N ARG A 5 -23.68 11.17 23.89
CA ARG A 5 -23.65 9.98 23.03
C ARG A 5 -22.51 10.19 22.05
N ARG A 6 -21.46 9.34 22.09
CA ARG A 6 -20.49 9.25 21.01
C ARG A 6 -21.28 9.01 19.71
N PRO A 7 -21.06 9.79 18.64
CA PRO A 7 -21.72 9.51 17.38
C PRO A 7 -21.33 8.08 16.93
N PRO A 8 -22.25 7.31 16.34
CA PRO A 8 -21.94 5.98 15.83
C PRO A 8 -20.79 6.09 14.82
N ALA A 9 -19.84 5.15 14.89
CA ALA A 9 -18.74 5.08 13.92
C ALA A 9 -19.33 5.13 12.51
N SER A 10 -18.96 6.17 11.76
CA SER A 10 -19.65 6.58 10.56
C SER A 10 -19.59 5.47 9.50
N ARG A 11 -20.76 4.92 9.15
CA ARG A 11 -21.00 3.83 8.19
C ARG A 11 -20.79 4.27 6.72
N PHE A 12 -19.86 5.19 6.46
CA PHE A 12 -19.63 5.78 5.14
C PHE A 12 -18.34 5.23 4.52
N ALA A 13 -18.41 4.86 3.24
CA ALA A 13 -17.25 4.51 2.44
C ALA A 13 -16.26 5.69 2.40
N ARG A 14 -14.97 5.37 2.32
CA ARG A 14 -13.90 6.37 2.12
C ARG A 14 -12.98 5.95 1.00
N THR A 15 -12.57 6.91 0.18
CA THR A 15 -11.58 6.66 -0.87
C THR A 15 -10.16 6.64 -0.31
N ARG A 16 -9.30 5.85 -0.94
CA ARG A 16 -7.86 5.74 -0.64
C ARG A 16 -7.06 6.02 -1.91
N PRO A 17 -6.71 7.28 -2.18
CA PRO A 17 -5.98 7.63 -3.40
C PRO A 17 -4.53 7.11 -3.37
N GLY A 18 -4.00 6.78 -4.55
CA GLY A 18 -2.58 6.49 -4.75
C GLY A 18 -1.92 7.68 -5.45
N TRP A 19 -1.01 8.36 -4.75
CA TRP A 19 -0.33 9.55 -5.27
C TRP A 19 0.98 9.17 -5.94
N LEU A 20 1.21 9.65 -7.15
CA LEU A 20 2.48 9.50 -7.84
C LEU A 20 3.47 10.54 -7.29
N VAL A 21 4.65 10.09 -6.84
CA VAL A 21 5.71 10.87 -6.15
C VAL A 21 5.29 11.42 -4.78
N GLY A 22 4.15 12.11 -4.73
CA GLY A 22 3.54 12.65 -3.51
C GLY A 22 2.25 13.39 -3.86
N ARG A 23 1.40 13.64 -2.86
CA ARG A 23 0.11 14.32 -3.06
C ARG A 23 0.23 15.69 -3.70
N GLU A 24 1.29 16.43 -3.36
CA GLU A 24 1.51 17.81 -3.80
C GLU A 24 2.16 17.90 -5.18
N ASP A 25 2.54 16.76 -5.78
CA ASP A 25 3.17 16.75 -7.10
C ASP A 25 2.13 17.00 -8.21
N THR A 26 2.46 17.88 -9.16
CA THR A 26 1.57 18.39 -10.20
C THR A 26 1.55 17.55 -11.49
N ASN A 27 1.88 16.27 -11.42
CA ASN A 27 1.74 15.35 -12.55
C ASN A 27 0.26 15.14 -12.96
N PRO A 28 0.00 14.78 -14.24
CA PRO A 28 -1.35 14.63 -14.77
C PRO A 28 -2.19 13.56 -14.04
N TYR A 29 -1.56 12.51 -13.50
CA TYR A 29 -2.26 11.46 -12.78
C TYR A 29 -2.79 11.95 -11.43
N ASN A 30 -2.00 12.72 -10.69
CA ASN A 30 -2.43 13.33 -9.42
C ASN A 30 -3.52 14.37 -9.65
N GLN A 31 -3.41 15.20 -10.69
CA GLN A 31 -4.46 16.16 -11.05
C GLN A 31 -5.78 15.44 -11.37
N ARG A 32 -5.72 14.36 -12.16
CA ARG A 32 -6.91 13.56 -12.45
C ARG A 32 -7.47 12.87 -11.21
N THR A 33 -6.60 12.39 -10.32
CA THR A 33 -6.99 11.81 -9.03
C THR A 33 -7.72 12.84 -8.18
N ALA A 34 -7.21 14.07 -8.06
CA ALA A 34 -7.86 15.14 -7.31
C ALA A 34 -9.27 15.46 -7.84
N ALA A 35 -9.44 15.58 -9.16
CA ALA A 35 -10.76 15.81 -9.78
C ALA A 35 -11.76 14.69 -9.45
N ILE A 36 -11.34 13.42 -9.52
CA ILE A 36 -12.18 12.27 -9.15
C ILE A 36 -12.55 12.33 -7.65
N LEU A 37 -11.63 12.75 -6.78
CA LEU A 37 -11.91 12.90 -5.35
C LEU A 37 -12.93 14.01 -5.07
N GLU A 38 -12.96 15.08 -5.87
CA GLU A 38 -13.98 16.13 -5.78
C GLU A 38 -15.36 15.61 -6.16
N GLU A 39 -15.46 14.80 -7.22
CA GLU A 39 -16.71 14.12 -7.61
C GLU A 39 -17.23 13.24 -6.46
N PHE A 40 -16.35 12.45 -5.83
CA PHE A 40 -16.70 11.63 -4.66
C PHE A 40 -17.11 12.47 -3.44
N ALA A 41 -16.45 13.59 -3.21
CA ALA A 41 -16.81 14.50 -2.13
C ALA A 41 -18.22 15.08 -2.33
N GLY A 42 -18.59 15.41 -3.58
CA GLY A 42 -19.95 15.82 -3.94
C GLY A 42 -21.02 14.75 -3.66
N MET A 43 -20.64 13.47 -3.66
CA MET A 43 -21.50 12.34 -3.30
C MET A 43 -21.50 12.01 -1.79
N GLY A 44 -20.80 12.81 -0.96
CA GLY A 44 -20.66 12.56 0.47
C GLY A 44 -19.64 11.47 0.83
N ILE A 45 -18.77 11.07 -0.11
CA ILE A 45 -17.72 10.07 0.12
C ILE A 45 -16.40 10.79 0.41
N ALA A 46 -15.95 10.71 1.67
CA ALA A 46 -14.74 11.39 2.08
C ALA A 46 -13.47 10.68 1.58
N ALA A 47 -12.43 11.46 1.26
CA ALA A 47 -11.11 10.95 0.95
C ALA A 47 -10.25 10.79 2.19
N SER A 48 -9.50 9.69 2.26
CA SER A 48 -8.39 9.55 3.21
C SER A 48 -7.11 10.17 2.66
N LYS A 49 -6.03 10.16 3.46
CA LYS A 49 -4.69 10.60 3.01
C LYS A 49 -4.19 9.80 1.80
N GLY A 50 -4.58 8.53 1.70
CA GLY A 50 -4.05 7.62 0.68
C GLY A 50 -2.61 7.17 0.95
N ASN A 51 -1.96 6.68 -0.08
CA ASN A 51 -0.56 6.25 -0.06
C ASN A 51 0.20 6.85 -1.25
N THR A 52 1.53 6.89 -1.15
CA THR A 52 2.39 7.21 -2.30
C THR A 52 2.71 5.92 -3.05
N VAL A 53 2.67 5.98 -4.39
CA VAL A 53 3.05 4.86 -5.25
C VAL A 53 4.54 4.59 -5.08
N PHE A 54 4.88 3.36 -4.68
CA PHE A 54 6.26 2.93 -4.55
C PHE A 54 6.83 2.56 -5.94
N PRO A 55 8.02 3.05 -6.31
CA PRO A 55 8.60 2.83 -7.64
C PRO A 55 9.21 1.42 -7.76
N SER A 56 8.36 0.40 -7.84
CA SER A 56 8.76 -0.97 -8.12
C SER A 56 7.86 -1.64 -9.15
N GLY A 57 8.32 -2.75 -9.73
CA GLY A 57 7.56 -3.56 -10.67
C GLY A 57 6.93 -2.74 -11.80
N ASN A 58 5.61 -2.84 -11.96
CA ASN A 58 4.88 -2.11 -12.99
C ASN A 58 4.89 -0.59 -12.81
N ALA A 59 4.87 -0.09 -11.57
CA ALA A 59 4.96 1.34 -11.33
C ALA A 59 6.29 1.87 -11.88
N LEU A 60 7.40 1.20 -11.56
CA LEU A 60 8.71 1.56 -12.11
C LEU A 60 8.74 1.44 -13.65
N LYS A 61 8.17 0.37 -14.22
CA LYS A 61 8.16 0.15 -15.67
C LYS A 61 7.43 1.25 -16.44
N TYR A 62 6.26 1.66 -15.97
CA TYR A 62 5.36 2.54 -16.74
C TYR A 62 5.41 4.00 -16.28
N LEU A 63 5.87 4.28 -15.07
CA LEU A 63 5.88 5.62 -14.47
C LEU A 63 7.30 6.09 -14.13
N SER A 64 8.35 5.40 -14.61
CA SER A 64 9.76 5.74 -14.36
C SER A 64 10.10 7.21 -14.62
N ALA A 65 9.49 7.83 -15.64
CA ALA A 65 9.73 9.22 -16.00
C ALA A 65 9.36 10.23 -14.89
N TYR A 66 8.52 9.84 -13.93
CA TYR A 66 8.12 10.67 -12.80
C TYR A 66 8.95 10.42 -11.54
N PHE A 67 9.70 9.32 -11.50
CA PHE A 67 10.53 9.00 -10.35
C PHE A 67 11.93 9.57 -10.53
N ASP A 68 12.47 10.15 -9.46
CA ASP A 68 13.88 10.51 -9.38
C ASP A 68 14.72 9.24 -9.46
N ARG A 69 15.60 9.16 -10.46
CA ARG A 69 16.46 7.98 -10.71
C ARG A 69 17.67 7.92 -9.79
N GLU A 70 18.06 9.05 -9.22
CA GLU A 70 19.20 9.15 -8.29
C GLU A 70 18.77 8.91 -6.84
N ARG A 71 17.46 8.92 -6.58
CA ARG A 71 16.91 8.65 -5.25
C ARG A 71 16.77 7.15 -5.01
N THR A 72 17.32 6.72 -3.87
CA THR A 72 17.00 5.40 -3.33
C THR A 72 15.63 5.44 -2.65
N TYR A 73 14.72 4.56 -3.06
CA TYR A 73 13.41 4.41 -2.42
C TYR A 73 13.40 3.19 -1.52
N THR A 74 13.11 3.41 -0.25
CA THR A 74 12.82 2.33 0.70
C THR A 74 11.35 1.98 0.63
N SER A 75 11.04 0.69 0.46
CA SER A 75 9.65 0.23 0.47
C SER A 75 9.02 0.57 1.81
N PRO A 76 7.81 1.14 1.85
CA PRO A 76 7.07 1.29 3.11
C PRO A 76 6.67 -0.07 3.71
N TYR A 77 6.83 -1.14 2.95
CA TYR A 77 6.65 -2.53 3.35
C TYR A 77 7.97 -3.28 3.51
N ALA A 78 9.11 -2.56 3.55
CA ALA A 78 10.38 -3.19 3.92
C ALA A 78 10.30 -3.56 5.41
N GLU A 79 10.44 -4.85 5.69
CA GLU A 79 10.51 -5.40 7.04
C GLU A 79 11.93 -5.93 7.29
N ASP A 80 12.29 -6.05 8.57
CA ASP A 80 13.53 -6.72 8.96
C ASP A 80 13.40 -8.21 8.61
N PRO A 81 14.21 -8.76 7.71
CA PRO A 81 14.10 -10.16 7.32
C PRO A 81 14.44 -11.10 8.49
N THR A 82 15.11 -10.63 9.55
CA THR A 82 15.41 -11.42 10.75
C THR A 82 14.30 -11.36 11.82
N ASP A 83 13.34 -10.43 11.72
CA ASP A 83 12.20 -10.29 12.64
C ASP A 83 10.88 -10.34 11.86
N ILE A 84 10.50 -11.55 11.44
CA ILE A 84 9.30 -11.79 10.62
C ILE A 84 8.04 -11.50 11.46
N ARG A 85 7.28 -10.47 11.09
CA ARG A 85 6.00 -10.11 11.72
C ARG A 85 4.78 -10.50 10.89
N ALA A 86 4.95 -10.65 9.59
CA ALA A 86 3.90 -11.01 8.66
C ALA A 86 4.44 -11.95 7.57
N LEU A 87 3.53 -12.69 6.93
CA LEU A 87 3.84 -13.56 5.82
C LEU A 87 3.04 -13.14 4.60
N CYS A 88 3.71 -13.03 3.46
CA CYS A 88 3.08 -12.85 2.15
C CYS A 88 3.21 -14.14 1.36
N VAL A 89 2.08 -14.71 0.96
CA VAL A 89 2.03 -15.91 0.13
C VAL A 89 1.66 -15.49 -1.28
N SER A 90 2.54 -15.80 -2.23
CA SER A 90 2.29 -15.57 -3.66
C SER A 90 1.16 -16.46 -4.17
N PRO A 91 0.47 -16.10 -5.27
CA PRO A 91 -0.61 -16.91 -5.83
C PRO A 91 -0.22 -18.35 -6.20
N ASP A 92 1.06 -18.60 -6.46
CA ASP A 92 1.64 -19.93 -6.73
C ASP A 92 2.00 -20.72 -5.45
N GLY A 93 1.71 -20.17 -4.27
CA GLY A 93 2.04 -20.73 -2.96
C GLY A 93 3.43 -20.38 -2.44
N GLY A 94 4.24 -19.60 -3.17
CA GLY A 94 5.58 -19.20 -2.74
C GLY A 94 5.58 -18.33 -1.49
N VAL A 95 6.43 -18.64 -0.51
CA VAL A 95 6.60 -17.87 0.74
C VAL A 95 7.98 -18.14 1.35
N LEU A 96 8.71 -17.10 1.77
CA LEU A 96 10.02 -17.20 2.45
C LEU A 96 11.03 -18.17 1.77
N GLY A 97 11.07 -18.20 0.43
CA GLY A 97 11.92 -19.11 -0.34
C GLY A 97 11.42 -20.57 -0.43
N GLY A 98 10.36 -20.91 0.31
CA GLY A 98 9.63 -22.18 0.21
C GLY A 98 8.30 -22.05 -0.55
N ASN A 99 7.46 -23.08 -0.45
CA ASN A 99 6.14 -23.10 -1.06
C ASN A 99 5.15 -23.93 -0.21
N ILE A 100 4.03 -23.33 0.20
CA ILE A 100 3.04 -23.98 1.09
C ILE A 100 2.30 -25.15 0.45
N CYS A 101 2.30 -25.25 -0.88
CA CYS A 101 1.73 -26.39 -1.60
C CYS A 101 2.66 -27.61 -1.55
N ARG A 102 3.88 -27.46 -1.02
CA ARG A 102 4.92 -28.51 -0.99
C ARG A 102 5.42 -28.84 0.42
N ALA A 103 5.36 -27.90 1.35
CA ALA A 103 5.85 -28.07 2.72
C ALA A 103 4.93 -27.34 3.72
N ASP A 104 4.94 -27.79 4.97
CA ASP A 104 4.24 -27.10 6.06
C ASP A 104 4.84 -25.72 6.29
N ILE A 105 4.00 -24.74 6.65
CA ILE A 105 4.46 -23.37 6.87
C ILE A 105 5.46 -23.25 8.02
N LEU A 106 5.33 -24.09 9.05
CA LEU A 106 6.27 -24.10 10.18
C LEU A 106 7.63 -24.64 9.76
N ASP A 107 7.68 -25.63 8.87
CA ASP A 107 8.93 -26.16 8.33
C ASP A 107 9.64 -25.10 7.46
N ILE A 108 8.88 -24.37 6.65
CA ILE A 108 9.41 -23.26 5.84
C ILE A 108 9.96 -22.16 6.74
N LEU A 109 9.26 -21.80 7.82
CA LEU A 109 9.71 -20.81 8.79
C LEU A 109 10.99 -21.24 9.53
N ASN A 110 11.03 -22.47 10.01
CA ASN A 110 12.19 -23.01 10.73
C ASN A 110 13.44 -23.13 9.83
N GLY A 111 13.22 -23.36 8.53
CA GLY A 111 14.30 -23.43 7.53
C GLY A 111 14.69 -22.09 6.91
N TYR A 112 14.01 -20.99 7.26
CA TYR A 112 14.27 -19.69 6.66
C TYR A 112 15.62 -19.12 7.11
N ASN A 113 16.46 -18.75 6.13
CA ASN A 113 17.74 -18.10 6.36
C ASN A 113 17.84 -16.83 5.50
N PRO A 114 17.78 -15.63 6.09
CA PRO A 114 17.84 -14.36 5.37
C PRO A 114 19.26 -13.93 4.92
N ALA A 115 20.29 -14.72 5.27
CA ALA A 115 21.70 -14.45 4.98
C ALA A 115 22.17 -14.94 3.60
#